data_AF-A0A178GH23-F1
#
_entry.id   AF-A0A178GH23-F1
#
_cell.length_a   1.000
_cell.length_b   1.000
_cell.length_c   1.000
_cell.angle_alpha   90.00
_cell.angle_beta   90.00
_cell.angle_gamma   90.00
#
_symmetry.space_group_name_H-M   'P 1'
#
loop_
_entity.id
_entity.type
_entity.pdbx_description
1 polymer ?
#
loop_
_entity_poly.entity_id
_entity_poly.type
_entity_poly.pdbx_seq_one_letter_code
_entity_poly.pdbx_strand_id
1 'polypeptide(L)'
;MANNCVDCNNCGHIGWSKPKGSFFFTIVLALFFILPAIIYEIWRRVGLGVCENCSSSAVKPSNVCRTQRKTDIGSIITILVLGIAGAFIVVLLYGFIDGVVNGSHVNAQTNKNIQDQCLAKGLKHYQEIGQYPTLPNGVETSTYVLNECKNTLDGKYKAP
;
A
#
# COMPACT_ATOMS: atom_id res chain seq x y z
N MET A 1 24.30 -15.55 0.74
CA MET A 1 24.31 -16.79 -0.07
C MET A 1 24.72 -17.91 0.89
N ALA A 2 24.29 -19.15 0.67
CA ALA A 2 24.94 -20.26 1.38
C ALA A 2 26.16 -20.60 0.53
N ASN A 3 27.35 -20.32 1.02
CA ASN A 3 28.61 -20.53 0.32
C ASN A 3 29.57 -21.26 1.27
N ASN A 4 29.02 -22.31 1.87
CA ASN A 4 29.73 -23.20 2.76
C ASN A 4 30.11 -24.44 1.95
N CYS A 5 31.34 -24.90 2.14
CA CYS A 5 31.74 -26.19 1.59
C CYS A 5 31.04 -27.29 2.38
N VAL A 6 30.33 -28.15 1.66
CA VAL A 6 29.48 -29.17 2.27
C VAL A 6 29.72 -30.53 1.61
N ASP A 7 29.71 -31.57 2.44
CA ASP A 7 29.64 -32.96 2.02
C ASP A 7 28.18 -33.43 2.16
N CYS A 8 27.61 -33.94 1.07
CA CYS A 8 26.23 -34.39 1.04
C CYS A 8 26.13 -35.86 1.46
N ASN A 9 25.39 -36.13 2.54
CA ASN A 9 25.17 -37.49 3.01
C ASN A 9 24.27 -38.32 2.09
N ASN A 10 23.55 -37.69 1.16
CA ASN A 10 22.61 -38.38 0.26
C ASN A 10 23.26 -38.83 -1.06
N CYS A 11 24.17 -38.02 -1.63
CA CYS A 11 24.80 -38.32 -2.91
C CYS A 11 26.34 -38.40 -2.85
N GLY A 12 26.96 -38.20 -1.68
CA GLY A 12 28.41 -38.24 -1.48
C GLY A 12 29.19 -37.14 -2.20
N HIS A 13 28.50 -36.18 -2.82
CA HIS A 13 29.15 -35.09 -3.53
C HIS A 13 29.63 -34.03 -2.54
N ILE A 14 30.93 -33.75 -2.59
CA ILE A 14 31.58 -32.69 -1.83
C ILE A 14 31.67 -31.44 -2.73
N GLY A 15 31.09 -30.33 -2.30
CA GLY A 15 31.01 -29.13 -3.13
C GLY A 15 30.43 -27.92 -2.43
N TRP A 16 30.09 -26.90 -3.22
CA TRP A 16 29.47 -25.68 -2.72
C TRP A 16 27.98 -25.90 -2.45
N SER A 17 27.48 -25.34 -1.35
CA SER A 17 26.05 -25.33 -1.09
C SER A 17 25.32 -24.24 -1.89
N LYS A 18 24.02 -24.44 -2.10
CA LYS A 18 23.08 -23.44 -2.64
C LYS A 18 22.14 -22.95 -1.53
N PRO A 19 21.63 -21.71 -1.58
CA PRO A 19 20.65 -21.23 -0.61
C PRO A 19 19.36 -22.07 -0.66
N LYS A 20 18.75 -22.31 0.50
CA LYS A 20 17.49 -23.05 0.62
C LYS A 20 16.28 -22.20 0.21
N GLY A 21 15.29 -22.85 -0.38
CA GLY A 21 14.01 -22.22 -0.76
C GLY A 21 14.07 -21.35 -2.02
N SER A 22 12.89 -20.88 -2.46
CA SER A 22 12.72 -20.08 -3.67
C SER A 22 12.60 -18.58 -3.37
N PHE A 23 13.18 -17.75 -4.23
CA PHE A 23 13.15 -16.29 -4.09
C PHE A 23 11.79 -15.71 -4.37
N PHE A 24 10.98 -16.45 -5.13
CA PHE A 24 9.60 -16.11 -5.40
C PHE A 24 8.77 -16.02 -4.11
N PHE A 25 8.94 -16.96 -3.17
CA PHE A 25 8.20 -16.92 -1.90
C PHE A 25 8.53 -15.69 -1.07
N THR A 26 9.79 -15.26 -1.05
CA THR A 26 10.17 -14.02 -0.37
C THR A 26 9.44 -12.81 -0.93
N ILE A 27 9.35 -12.68 -2.26
CA ILE A 27 8.68 -11.55 -2.92
C ILE A 27 7.19 -11.55 -2.59
N VAL A 28 6.53 -12.70 -2.71
CA VAL A 28 5.11 -12.82 -2.41
C VAL A 28 4.84 -12.46 -0.95
N LEU A 29 5.63 -13.00 -0.01
CA LEU A 29 5.48 -12.65 1.40
C LEU A 29 5.74 -11.16 1.63
N ALA A 30 6.74 -10.56 1.00
CA ALA A 30 7.08 -9.15 1.18
C ALA A 30 5.96 -8.20 0.72
N LEU A 31 5.19 -8.59 -0.29
CA LEU A 31 4.07 -7.79 -0.79
C LEU A 31 2.87 -7.77 0.17
N PHE A 32 2.61 -8.87 0.88
CA PHE A 32 1.43 -8.98 1.76
C PHE A 32 1.76 -8.79 3.25
N PHE A 33 2.95 -9.22 3.67
CA PHE A 33 3.34 -9.27 5.07
C PHE A 33 4.86 -9.09 5.25
N ILE A 34 5.28 -7.89 5.60
CA ILE A 34 6.70 -7.52 5.77
C ILE A 34 7.41 -8.39 6.82
N LEU A 35 6.78 -8.63 7.98
CA LEU A 35 7.36 -9.42 9.07
C LEU A 35 7.74 -10.85 8.67
N PRO A 36 6.81 -11.69 8.15
CA PRO A 36 7.16 -13.05 7.73
C PRO A 36 8.09 -13.05 6.52
N ALA A 37 8.10 -12.02 5.68
CA ALA A 37 9.07 -11.90 4.60
C ALA A 37 10.50 -11.77 5.13
N ILE A 38 10.71 -10.91 6.13
CA ILE A 38 12.02 -10.73 6.79
C ILE A 38 12.47 -12.03 7.46
N ILE A 39 11.58 -12.67 8.22
CA ILE A 39 11.89 -13.93 8.90
C ILE A 39 12.27 -15.02 7.88
N TYR A 40 11.55 -15.09 6.75
CA TYR A 40 11.85 -16.04 5.69
C TYR A 40 13.20 -15.74 5.00
N GLU A 41 13.52 -14.47 4.74
CA GLU A 41 14.84 -14.05 4.21
C GLU A 41 15.98 -14.45 5.14
N ILE A 42 15.84 -14.19 6.43
CA ILE A 42 16.83 -14.59 7.43
C ILE A 42 16.96 -16.11 7.45
N TRP A 43 15.85 -16.85 7.60
CA TRP A 43 15.89 -18.30 7.63
C TRP A 43 16.59 -18.84 6.38
N ARG A 44 16.20 -18.38 5.20
CA ARG A 44 16.78 -18.77 3.91
C ARG A 44 18.28 -18.55 3.81
N ARG A 45 18.78 -17.43 4.34
CA ARG A 45 20.20 -17.09 4.27
C ARG A 45 21.02 -17.72 5.40
N VAL A 46 20.37 -18.11 6.50
CA VAL A 46 21.02 -18.76 7.66
C VAL A 46 21.08 -20.28 7.48
N GLY A 47 22.30 -20.81 7.46
CA GLY A 47 22.58 -22.25 7.50
C GLY A 47 23.63 -22.72 6.49
N LEU A 48 23.87 -24.04 6.48
CA LEU A 48 24.81 -24.70 5.57
C LEU A 48 24.35 -24.66 4.11
N GLY A 49 23.04 -24.54 3.85
CA GLY A 49 22.45 -24.57 2.50
C GLY A 49 21.99 -25.97 2.09
N VAL A 50 21.69 -26.15 0.81
CA VAL A 50 21.37 -27.45 0.19
C VAL A 50 22.48 -27.89 -0.74
N CYS A 51 22.63 -29.20 -0.95
CA CYS A 51 23.61 -29.74 -1.90
C CYS A 51 23.34 -29.23 -3.33
N GLU A 52 24.37 -28.76 -4.03
CA GLU A 52 24.23 -28.30 -5.42
C GLU A 52 23.76 -29.40 -6.39
N ASN A 53 24.14 -30.66 -6.15
CA ASN A 53 23.87 -31.77 -7.07
C ASN A 53 22.47 -32.37 -6.90
N CYS A 54 22.06 -32.65 -5.66
CA CYS A 54 20.79 -33.32 -5.37
C CYS A 54 19.76 -32.46 -4.64
N SER A 55 20.08 -31.19 -4.32
CA SER A 55 19.22 -30.27 -3.56
C SER A 55 18.79 -30.79 -2.17
N SER A 56 19.44 -31.83 -1.64
CA SER A 56 19.18 -32.34 -0.30
C SER A 56 19.71 -31.37 0.77
N SER A 57 18.95 -31.21 1.85
CA SER A 57 19.34 -30.48 3.06
C SER A 57 20.21 -31.33 4.01
N ALA A 58 20.38 -32.63 3.73
CA ALA A 58 21.22 -33.54 4.50
C ALA A 58 22.70 -33.35 4.14
N VAL A 59 23.27 -32.23 4.58
CA VAL A 59 24.64 -31.82 4.30
C VAL A 59 25.41 -31.53 5.58
N LYS A 60 26.69 -31.92 5.62
CA LYS A 60 27.61 -31.66 6.74
C LYS A 60 28.73 -30.71 6.27
N PRO A 61 29.27 -29.85 7.14
CA PRO A 61 30.39 -28.99 6.79
C PRO A 61 31.62 -29.82 6.41
N SER A 62 32.31 -29.43 5.34
CA SER A 62 33.60 -30.01 4.97
C SER A 62 34.61 -28.91 4.65
N ASN A 63 35.89 -29.17 4.85
CA ASN A 63 36.99 -28.21 4.64
C ASN A 63 37.74 -28.46 3.32
N VAL A 64 37.21 -29.34 2.47
CA VAL A 64 37.88 -29.81 1.25
C VAL A 64 37.89 -28.73 0.16
N CYS A 65 36.84 -27.90 0.10
CA CYS A 65 36.78 -26.77 -0.82
C CYS A 65 37.58 -25.59 -0.22
N ARG A 66 38.82 -25.42 -0.69
CA ARG A 66 39.77 -24.41 -0.20
C ARG A 66 39.71 -23.06 -0.91
N THR A 67 38.85 -22.90 -1.91
CA THR A 67 38.81 -21.72 -2.77
C THR A 67 37.82 -20.68 -2.26
N GLN A 68 38.28 -19.50 -1.87
CA GLN A 68 37.42 -18.33 -1.67
C GLN A 68 36.68 -18.01 -2.99
N ARG A 69 35.44 -18.49 -3.15
CA ARG A 69 34.63 -18.16 -4.33
C ARG A 69 34.16 -16.72 -4.16
N LYS A 70 34.55 -15.86 -5.12
CA LYS A 70 34.14 -14.45 -5.21
C LYS A 70 32.66 -14.32 -4.83
N THR A 71 32.37 -13.51 -3.81
CA THR A 71 31.03 -13.00 -3.55
C THR A 71 30.54 -12.42 -4.88
N ASP A 72 29.53 -13.03 -5.48
CA ASP A 72 29.01 -12.60 -6.77
C ASP A 72 28.40 -11.20 -6.59
N ILE A 73 29.20 -10.17 -6.87
CA ILE A 73 28.83 -8.75 -6.80
C ILE A 73 27.56 -8.49 -7.62
N GLY A 74 27.33 -9.28 -8.68
CA GLY A 74 26.10 -9.24 -9.47
C GLY A 74 24.82 -9.56 -8.67
N SER A 75 24.90 -10.36 -7.61
CA SER A 75 23.74 -10.65 -6.77
C SER A 75 23.38 -9.49 -5.84
N ILE A 76 24.37 -8.70 -5.40
CA ILE A 76 24.10 -7.55 -4.53
C ILE A 76 23.40 -6.46 -5.35
N ILE A 77 23.89 -6.22 -6.56
CA ILE A 77 23.30 -5.25 -7.50
C ILE A 77 21.87 -5.65 -7.87
N THR A 78 21.64 -6.93 -8.19
CA THR A 78 20.29 -7.41 -8.51
C THR A 78 19.33 -7.30 -7.34
N ILE A 79 19.75 -7.62 -6.12
CA ILE A 79 18.92 -7.44 -4.91
C ILE A 79 18.59 -5.96 -4.69
N LEU A 80 19.56 -5.07 -4.86
CA LEU A 80 19.37 -3.63 -4.67
C LEU A 80 18.38 -3.06 -5.70
N VAL A 81 18.52 -3.43 -6.98
CA VAL A 81 17.62 -3.00 -8.06
C VAL A 81 16.20 -3.55 -7.84
N LEU A 82 16.06 -4.82 -7.47
CA LEU A 82 14.74 -5.41 -7.16
C LEU A 82 14.09 -4.75 -5.94
N GLY A 83 14.88 -4.42 -4.92
CA GLY A 83 14.41 -3.72 -3.73
C GLY A 83 13.89 -2.31 -4.05
N ILE A 84 14.63 -1.54 -4.85
CA ILE A 84 14.23 -0.20 -5.29
C ILE A 84 12.98 -0.27 -6.17
N ALA A 85 12.93 -1.18 -7.14
CA ALA A 85 11.76 -1.36 -8.00
C ALA A 85 10.52 -1.77 -7.19
N GLY A 86 10.68 -2.68 -6.23
CA GLY A 86 9.60 -3.09 -5.32
C GLY A 86 9.09 -1.93 -4.46
N ALA A 87 9.98 -1.14 -3.87
CA ALA A 87 9.61 0.04 -3.08
C ALA A 87 8.84 1.07 -3.92
N PHE A 88 9.26 1.30 -5.16
CA PHE A 88 8.59 2.20 -6.08
C PHE A 88 7.16 1.75 -6.39
N ILE A 89 6.96 0.46 -6.68
CA ILE A 89 5.64 -0.13 -6.92
C ILE A 89 4.74 0.03 -5.69
N VAL A 90 5.26 -0.21 -4.50
CA VAL A 90 4.52 -0.05 -3.24
C VAL A 90 4.08 1.40 -3.05
N VAL A 91 4.98 2.38 -3.26
CA VAL A 91 4.64 3.81 -3.16
C VAL A 91 3.56 4.21 -4.18
N LEU A 92 3.62 3.71 -5.42
CA LEU A 92 2.59 3.95 -6.42
C LEU A 92 1.23 3.35 -6.01
N LEU A 93 1.22 2.13 -5.45
CA LEU A 93 0.00 1.50 -4.96
C LEU A 93 -0.60 2.25 -3.78
N TYR A 94 0.21 2.68 -2.81
CA TYR A 94 -0.26 3.50 -1.69
C TYR A 94 -0.83 4.84 -2.17
N GLY A 95 -0.12 5.54 -3.08
CA GLY A 95 -0.62 6.79 -3.66
C GLY A 95 -1.93 6.60 -4.44
N PHE A 96 -2.12 5.45 -5.09
CA PHE A 96 -3.38 5.13 -5.76
C PHE A 96 -4.52 4.84 -4.77
N ILE A 97 -4.26 4.13 -3.68
CA ILE A 97 -5.25 3.88 -2.62
C ILE A 97 -5.67 5.19 -1.96
N ASP A 98 -4.71 6.05 -1.60
CA ASP A 98 -5.01 7.39 -1.08
C ASP A 98 -5.78 8.23 -2.11
N GLY A 99 -5.45 8.12 -3.39
CA GLY A 99 -6.19 8.78 -4.46
C GLY A 99 -7.63 8.31 -4.61
N VAL A 100 -7.93 7.03 -4.37
CA VAL A 100 -9.30 6.49 -4.44
C VAL A 100 -10.08 6.76 -3.16
N VAL A 101 -9.45 6.59 -1.99
CA VAL A 101 -10.07 6.82 -0.68
C VAL A 101 -10.27 8.32 -0.43
N ASN A 102 -9.24 9.14 -0.66
CA ASN A 102 -9.32 10.59 -0.47
C ASN A 102 -9.89 11.32 -1.70
N GLY A 103 -9.84 10.73 -2.90
CA GLY A 103 -10.51 11.27 -4.10
C GLY A 103 -12.04 11.26 -4.02
N SER A 104 -12.61 10.55 -3.04
CA SER A 104 -14.05 10.67 -2.71
C SER A 104 -14.42 12.06 -2.14
N HIS A 105 -13.46 12.88 -1.71
CA HIS A 105 -13.76 14.21 -1.15
C HIS A 105 -14.02 15.30 -2.20
N VAL A 106 -13.65 15.09 -3.47
CA VAL A 106 -13.84 16.12 -4.52
C VAL A 106 -15.34 16.34 -4.80
N ASN A 107 -16.18 15.33 -4.58
CA ASN A 107 -17.63 15.43 -4.77
C ASN A 107 -18.36 16.01 -3.53
N ALA A 108 -17.79 15.87 -2.33
CA ALA A 108 -18.37 16.42 -1.10
C ALA A 108 -18.20 17.95 -1.01
N GLN A 109 -17.07 18.49 -1.47
CA GLN A 109 -16.78 19.93 -1.43
C GLN A 109 -17.69 20.72 -2.40
N THR A 110 -17.95 20.16 -3.60
CA THR A 110 -18.81 20.77 -4.62
C THR A 110 -20.26 20.92 -4.13
N ASN A 111 -20.82 19.88 -3.51
CA ASN A 111 -22.18 19.93 -2.99
C ASN A 111 -22.34 20.93 -1.83
N LYS A 112 -21.34 21.07 -0.96
CA LYS A 112 -21.35 22.10 0.11
C LYS A 112 -21.37 23.51 -0.44
N ASN A 113 -20.50 23.82 -1.41
CA ASN A 113 -20.44 25.15 -2.02
C ASN A 113 -21.77 25.51 -2.72
N ILE A 114 -22.45 24.55 -3.34
CA ILE A 114 -23.75 24.74 -4.00
C ILE A 114 -24.86 25.01 -2.97
N GLN A 115 -24.84 24.28 -1.84
CA GLN A 115 -25.81 24.46 -0.75
C GLN A 115 -25.64 25.84 -0.08
N ASP A 116 -24.41 26.27 0.18
CA ASP A 116 -24.11 27.56 0.81
C ASP A 116 -24.58 28.73 -0.06
N GLN A 117 -24.42 28.63 -1.39
CA GLN A 117 -24.91 29.65 -2.33
C GLN A 117 -26.44 29.75 -2.37
N CYS A 118 -27.15 28.62 -2.26
CA CYS A 118 -28.61 28.61 -2.18
C CYS A 118 -29.10 29.25 -0.88
N LEU A 119 -28.47 28.89 0.24
CA LEU A 119 -28.83 29.39 1.56
C LEU A 119 -28.64 30.91 1.65
N ALA A 120 -27.49 31.42 1.22
CA ALA A 120 -27.19 32.86 1.21
C ALA A 120 -28.21 33.68 0.40
N LYS A 121 -28.66 33.18 -0.74
CA LYS A 121 -29.67 33.85 -1.58
C LYS A 121 -31.08 33.80 -0.98
N GLY A 122 -31.47 32.65 -0.41
CA GLY A 122 -32.78 32.49 0.24
C GLY A 122 -32.93 33.39 1.46
N LEU A 123 -31.92 33.42 2.34
CA LEU A 123 -31.90 34.29 3.51
C LEU A 123 -31.99 35.77 3.14
N LYS A 124 -31.27 36.19 2.08
CA LYS A 124 -31.33 37.57 1.59
C LYS A 124 -32.74 37.95 1.09
N HIS A 125 -33.41 37.04 0.39
CA HIS A 125 -34.77 37.27 -0.07
C HIS A 125 -35.75 37.50 1.08
N TYR A 126 -35.71 36.65 2.11
CA TYR A 126 -36.57 36.81 3.30
C TYR A 126 -36.22 38.03 4.16
N GLN A 127 -34.95 38.44 4.14
CA GLN A 127 -34.51 39.67 4.78
C GLN A 127 -35.07 40.91 4.08
N GLU A 128 -35.11 40.92 2.75
CA GLU A 128 -35.63 42.04 1.95
C GLU A 128 -37.16 42.21 2.09
N ILE A 129 -37.91 41.12 2.26
CA ILE A 129 -39.35 41.14 2.51
C ILE A 129 -39.72 41.30 4.00
N GLY A 130 -38.73 41.47 4.89
CA GLY A 130 -38.94 41.69 6.33
C GLY A 130 -39.43 40.47 7.11
N GLN A 131 -39.31 39.26 6.57
CA GLN A 131 -39.74 37.98 7.18
C GLN A 131 -38.54 37.20 7.76
N TYR A 132 -37.69 37.90 8.50
CA TYR A 132 -36.54 37.34 9.19
C TYR A 132 -36.52 37.89 10.63
N PRO A 133 -36.38 37.06 11.68
CA PRO A 133 -35.95 35.64 11.68
C PRO A 133 -37.07 34.59 11.62
N THR A 134 -38.34 35.00 11.61
CA THR A 134 -39.50 34.09 11.58
C THR A 134 -40.44 34.41 10.42
N LEU A 135 -40.95 33.36 9.78
CA LEU A 135 -42.00 33.45 8.77
C LEU A 135 -43.36 33.75 9.43
N PRO A 136 -44.36 34.23 8.67
CA PRO A 136 -45.72 34.47 9.15
C PRO A 136 -46.42 33.23 9.74
N ASN A 137 -45.93 32.03 9.41
CA ASN A 137 -46.41 30.75 9.92
C ASN A 137 -45.75 30.33 11.27
N GLY A 138 -44.87 31.16 11.84
CA GLY A 138 -44.20 30.89 13.11
C GLY A 138 -42.96 30.00 13.02
N VAL A 139 -42.53 29.61 11.81
CA VAL A 139 -41.32 28.81 11.58
C VAL A 139 -40.11 29.73 11.38
N GLU A 140 -38.94 29.29 11.83
CA GLU A 140 -37.69 30.00 11.58
C GLU A 140 -37.32 30.00 10.10
N THR A 141 -36.98 31.18 9.57
CA THR A 141 -36.63 31.38 8.16
C THR A 141 -35.41 30.57 7.75
N SER A 142 -34.43 30.46 8.64
CA SER A 142 -33.22 29.64 8.44
C SER A 142 -33.55 28.17 8.20
N THR A 143 -34.43 27.60 9.01
CA THR A 143 -34.83 26.18 8.94
C THR A 143 -35.67 25.89 7.69
N TYR A 144 -36.55 26.82 7.31
CA TYR A 144 -37.34 26.72 6.08
C TYR A 144 -36.45 26.73 4.83
N VAL A 145 -35.56 27.72 4.70
CA VAL A 145 -34.63 27.85 3.57
C VAL A 145 -33.64 26.68 3.51
N LEU A 146 -33.18 26.17 4.66
CA LEU A 146 -32.29 25.01 4.73
C LEU A 146 -32.97 23.75 4.16
N ASN A 147 -34.25 23.53 4.48
CA ASN A 147 -35.01 22.39 3.95
C ASN A 147 -35.25 22.48 2.44
N GLU A 148 -35.49 23.68 1.90
CA GLU A 148 -35.63 23.89 0.45
C GLU A 148 -34.29 23.70 -0.29
N CYS A 149 -33.18 24.16 0.28
CA CYS A 149 -31.86 24.06 -0.35
C CYS A 149 -31.23 22.66 -0.25
N LYS A 150 -31.70 21.78 0.64
CA LYS A 150 -31.11 20.45 0.89
C LYS A 150 -31.14 19.51 -0.33
N ASN A 151 -32.12 19.66 -1.22
CA ASN A 151 -32.29 18.82 -2.41
C ASN A 151 -31.98 19.54 -3.73
N THR A 152 -31.44 20.76 -3.67
CA THR A 152 -31.20 21.57 -4.88
C THR A 152 -29.86 21.22 -5.52
N LEU A 153 -29.87 20.96 -6.82
CA LEU A 153 -28.65 20.67 -7.61
C LEU A 153 -28.09 21.92 -8.31
N ASP A 154 -28.88 22.99 -8.40
CA ASP A 154 -28.57 24.18 -9.20
C ASP A 154 -27.99 25.36 -8.39
N GLY A 155 -27.95 25.26 -7.06
CA GLY A 155 -27.48 26.35 -6.18
C GLY A 155 -28.31 27.63 -6.25
N LYS A 156 -29.49 27.57 -6.86
CA LYS A 156 -30.43 28.69 -7.02
C LYS A 156 -31.60 28.50 -6.08
N TYR A 157 -31.80 29.48 -5.19
CA TYR A 157 -33.01 29.59 -4.40
C TYR A 157 -34.17 29.95 -5.34
N LYS A 158 -35.20 29.10 -5.41
CA LYS A 158 -36.46 29.42 -6.10
C LYS A 158 -37.46 29.82 -5.02
N ALA A 159 -37.76 31.11 -4.96
CA ALA A 159 -38.83 31.60 -4.09
C ALA A 159 -40.18 31.00 -4.54
N PRO A 160 -41.07 30.63 -3.61
CA PRO A 160 -42.45 30.27 -3.93
C PRO A 160 -43.25 31.45 -4.48
#